data_AF-G5IKW6-F1
#
_entry.id   AF-G5IKW6-F1
#
_cell.length_a   1.000
_cell.length_b   1.000
_cell.length_c   1.000
_cell.angle_alpha   90.00
_cell.angle_beta   90.00
_cell.angle_gamma   90.00
#
_symmetry.space_group_name_H-M   'P 1'
#
loop_
_entity.id
_entity.type
_entity.pdbx_description
1 polymer ?
#
loop_
_entity_poly.entity_id
_entity_poly.type
_entity_poly.pdbx_seq_one_letter_code
_entity_poly.pdbx_strand_id
1 'polypeptide(L)' 'MATRIPCTPFGKKMKIAMVEQDIPQQELAKRLGIANSTVSDIIYGRNQCERTKMRIAETLGIH' A
#
# COMPACT_ATOMS: atom_id res chain seq x y z
N MET A 1 17.82 -5.07 15.86
CA MET A 1 17.29 -6.15 15.00
C MET A 1 15.93 -5.70 14.45
N ALA A 2 15.85 -5.26 13.20
CA ALA A 2 14.56 -4.92 12.60
C ALA A 2 13.87 -6.22 12.16
N THR A 3 12.86 -6.64 12.92
CA THR A 3 11.97 -7.73 12.54
C THR A 3 11.39 -7.43 11.17
N ARG A 4 11.81 -8.20 10.15
CA ARG A 4 11.22 -8.14 8.81
C ARG A 4 9.78 -8.61 8.92
N ILE A 5 8.86 -7.70 9.19
CA ILE A 5 7.43 -7.99 9.12
C ILE A 5 7.17 -8.46 7.69
N PRO A 6 6.72 -9.72 7.48
CA PRO A 6 6.50 -10.22 6.14
C PRO A 6 5.40 -9.37 5.50
N CYS A 7 5.78 -8.60 4.48
CA CYS A 7 4.81 -7.84 3.69
C CYS A 7 3.83 -8.83 3.07
N THR A 8 2.53 -8.49 3.11
CA THR A 8 1.51 -9.31 2.48
C THR A 8 1.76 -9.39 0.98
N PRO A 9 1.22 -10.40 0.27
CA PRO A 9 1.31 -10.47 -1.20
C PRO A 9 0.82 -9.17 -1.86
N PHE A 10 -0.25 -8.58 -1.32
CA PHE A 10 -0.77 -7.28 -1.75
C PHE A 10 0.21 -6.14 -1.45
N GLY A 11 0.77 -6.07 -0.24
CA GLY A 11 1.77 -5.08 0.13
C GLY A 11 3.04 -5.14 -0.72
N LYS A 12 3.44 -6.33 -1.17
CA LYS A 12 4.54 -6.50 -2.13
C LYS A 12 4.17 -5.93 -3.49
N LYS A 13 3.00 -6.28 -4.05
CA LYS A 13 2.51 -5.72 -5.31
C LYS A 13 2.41 -4.19 -5.25
N MET A 14 1.89 -3.63 -4.15
CA MET A 14 1.86 -2.19 -3.90
C MET A 14 3.25 -1.57 -4.01
N LYS A 15 4.22 -2.10 -3.26
CA LYS A 15 5.58 -1.56 -3.27
C LYS A 15 6.21 -1.59 -4.66
N ILE A 16 5.99 -2.68 -5.40
CA ILE A 16 6.49 -2.79 -6.78
C ILE A 16 5.85 -1.71 -7.66
N ALA A 17 4.52 -1.61 -7.68
CA ALA A 17 3.81 -0.62 -8.48
C ALA A 17 4.18 0.83 -8.10
N MET A 18 4.40 1.09 -6.81
CA MET A 18 4.85 2.39 -6.32
C MET A 18 6.25 2.74 -6.84
N VAL A 19 7.16 1.78 -6.89
CA VAL A 19 8.51 1.97 -7.45
C VAL A 19 8.44 2.12 -8.98
N GLU A 20 7.64 1.29 -9.65
CA GLU A 20 7.47 1.36 -11.12
C GLU A 20 6.87 2.68 -11.58
N GLN A 21 5.98 3.27 -10.79
CA GLN A 21 5.32 4.54 -11.10
C GLN A 21 6.02 5.76 -10.48
N ASP A 22 7.13 5.57 -9.77
CA ASP A 22 7.83 6.61 -9.00
C ASP A 22 6.89 7.38 -8.04
N ILE A 23 5.90 6.68 -7.46
CA ILE A 23 4.93 7.26 -6.52
C ILE A 23 5.38 6.97 -5.09
N PRO A 24 5.81 7.98 -4.32
CA PRO A 24 6.15 7.78 -2.92
C PRO A 24 4.91 7.48 -2.07
N GLN A 25 5.11 6.78 -0.94
CA GLN A 25 4.00 6.37 -0.04
C GLN A 25 3.14 7.53 0.43
N GLN A 26 3.77 8.69 0.70
CA GLN A 26 3.08 9.90 1.10
C GLN A 26 2.18 10.46 0.00
N GLU A 27 2.61 10.37 -1.25
CA GLU A 27 1.84 10.83 -2.40
C GLU A 27 0.67 9.90 -2.66
N LEU A 28 0.88 8.58 -2.59
CA LEU A 28 -0.19 7.61 -2.67
C LEU A 28 -1.25 7.84 -1.57
N ALA A 29 -0.79 8.06 -0.33
CA ALA A 29 -1.67 8.36 0.79
C ALA A 29 -2.49 9.65 0.55
N LYS A 30 -1.86 10.71 0.04
CA LYS A 30 -2.53 11.96 -0.35
C LYS A 30 -3.57 11.75 -1.45
N ARG A 31 -3.22 11.03 -2.54
CA ARG A 31 -4.13 10.74 -3.66
C ARG A 31 -5.36 9.97 -3.21
N LEU A 32 -5.19 9.03 -2.29
CA LEU A 32 -6.27 8.22 -1.73
C LEU A 32 -7.05 8.94 -0.61
N GLY A 33 -6.52 10.03 -0.07
CA GLY A 33 -7.08 10.72 1.10
C GLY A 33 -7.01 9.88 2.38
N ILE A 34 -5.98 9.04 2.53
CA ILE A 34 -5.79 8.17 3.70
C ILE A 34 -4.50 8.52 4.44
N ALA A 35 -4.40 8.06 5.68
CA ALA A 35 -3.18 8.26 6.47
C ALA A 35 -2.04 7.36 5.96
N ASN A 36 -0.81 7.86 6.06
CA ASN A 36 0.40 7.06 5.77
C ASN A 36 0.48 5.78 6.61
N SER A 37 0.00 5.85 7.86
CA SER A 37 -0.13 4.69 8.74
C SER A 37 -1.04 3.62 8.12
N THR A 38 -2.19 4.01 7.56
CA THR A 38 -3.11 3.11 6.89
C THR A 38 -2.46 2.38 5.71
N VAL A 39 -1.65 3.08 4.91
CA VAL A 39 -0.90 2.47 3.80
C VAL A 39 0.08 1.42 4.34
N SER A 40 0.85 1.77 5.38
CA SER A 40 1.74 0.83 6.05
C SER A 40 0.98 -0.36 6.62
N ASP A 41 -0.14 -0.14 7.30
CA ASP A 41 -0.97 -1.20 7.87
C ASP A 41 -1.49 -2.16 6.79
N ILE A 42 -1.81 -1.67 5.59
CA ILE A 42 -2.21 -2.53 4.46
C ILE A 42 -1.02 -3.31 3.91
N ILE A 43 0.15 -2.68 3.76
CA ILE A 43 1.37 -3.34 3.31
C ILE A 43 1.76 -4.48 4.27
N TYR A 44 1.68 -4.23 5.58
CA TYR A 44 1.99 -5.19 6.63
C TYR A 44 0.83 -6.13 6.99
N GLY A 45 -0.36 -5.94 6.39
CA GLY A 45 -1.53 -6.80 6.61
C GLY A 45 -2.29 -6.58 7.93
N ARG A 46 -1.95 -5.53 8.69
CA ARG A 46 -2.69 -5.10 9.88
C ARG A 46 -4.06 -4.53 9.54
N ASN A 47 -4.19 -3.90 8.37
CA ASN A 47 -5.47 -3.43 7.86
C ASN A 47 -5.86 -4.24 6.62
N GLN A 48 -6.99 -4.96 6.74
CA GLN A 48 -7.50 -5.81 5.68
C GLN A 48 -8.74 -5.25 4.97
N CYS A 49 -9.13 -4.00 5.26
CA CYS A 49 -10.30 -3.37 4.66
C CYS A 49 -10.27 -3.47 3.13
N GLU A 50 -11.22 -4.25 2.58
CA GLU A 50 -11.33 -4.50 1.14
C GLU A 50 -11.55 -3.20 0.37
N ARG A 51 -12.35 -2.29 0.92
CA ARG A 51 -12.59 -0.96 0.32
C ARG A 51 -11.30 -0.17 0.10
N THR A 52 -10.37 -0.20 1.06
CA THR A 52 -9.11 0.52 0.94
C THR A 52 -8.15 -0.20 0.00
N LYS A 53 -8.12 -1.53 0.03
CA LYS A 53 -7.34 -2.34 -0.92
C LYS A 53 -7.81 -2.11 -2.36
N MET A 54 -9.11 -2.08 -2.62
CA MET A 54 -9.68 -1.77 -3.92
C MET A 54 -9.27 -0.38 -4.38
N ARG A 55 -9.42 0.67 -3.55
CA ARG A 55 -9.02 2.03 -3.95
C ARG A 55 -7.53 2.11 -4.26
N ILE A 56 -6.68 1.45 -3.49
CA ILE A 56 -5.24 1.37 -3.75
C ILE A 56 -4.95 0.63 -5.04
N ALA A 57 -5.59 -0.52 -5.25
CA ALA A 57 -5.49 -1.34 -6.45
C ALA A 57 -5.88 -0.52 -7.68
N GLU A 58 -7.00 0.20 -7.65
CA GLU A 58 -7.43 1.09 -8.73
C GLU A 58 -6.46 2.24 -8.96
N THR A 59 -5.95 2.86 -7.89
CA THR A 59 -5.00 3.99 -7.99
C THR A 59 -3.65 3.57 -8.56
N LEU A 60 -3.18 2.36 -8.21
CA LEU A 60 -1.91 1.82 -8.67
C LEU A 60 -2.07 0.93 -9.93
N GLY A 61 -3.29 0.70 -10.41
CA GLY A 61 -3.56 -0.21 -11.53
C GLY A 61 -3.24 -1.69 -11.26
N ILE A 62 -3.28 -2.12 -9.99
CA ILE A 62 -2.98 -3.50 -9.59
C ILE A 62 -4.29 -4.31 -9.61
N HIS A 63 -4.46 -5.19 -10.61
CA HIS A 63 -5.55 -6.16 -10.66
C HIS A 63 -5.18 -7.52 -10.00
#